data_AF-A0A2D9K735-F1
#
_entry.id   AF-A0A2D9K735-F1
#
_cell.length_a   1.000
_cell.length_b   1.000
_cell.length_c   1.000
_cell.angle_alpha   90.00
_cell.angle_beta   90.00
_cell.angle_gamma   90.00
#
_symmetry.space_group_name_H-M   'P 1'
#
loop_
_entity.id
_entity.type
_entity.pdbx_description
1 polymer ?
#
loop_
_entity_poly.entity_id
_entity_poly.type
_entity_poly.pdbx_seq_one_letter_code
_entity_poly.pdbx_strand_id
1 'polypeptide(L)'
;MSASQSYTLRGQLTRLDTTTRITLAVLALASGVYTYLGVRELLDGTATTVFLGAIVYSSAVSVAIYAFWSYLMRFMPHVRQPGSRRMLYVAMGLGAAMIIAMSSWLNAAALAGTAALEQHLAVTTEEYQGKLNEAHENALAAQSLLPDIQLASQRFARLSEQEARSGVLTGTSGSGTVVQLLRQMSNQLTGLQGEITASREDVKTLFGEGGERLSAMRQLVSSQGPIADRANAYAEQAVALSGLITALQQTSVAPTVRRAAEDLGRTFIAPIADGAD
;
A
#
# COMPACT_ATOMS: atom_id res chain seq x y z
N MET A 1 41.78 -21.46 62.58
CA MET A 1 40.42 -21.38 61.97
C MET A 1 40.22 -20.15 61.06
N SER A 2 40.90 -19.00 61.25
CA SER A 2 40.70 -17.81 60.39
C SER A 2 41.30 -17.92 58.97
N ALA A 3 42.36 -18.70 58.78
CA ALA A 3 43.01 -18.88 57.47
C ALA A 3 42.14 -19.65 56.46
N SER A 4 41.39 -20.67 56.91
CA SER A 4 40.48 -21.43 56.03
C SER A 4 39.27 -20.59 55.61
N GLN A 5 38.72 -19.80 56.53
CA GLN A 5 37.62 -18.86 56.24
C GLN A 5 38.05 -17.76 55.25
N SER A 6 39.28 -17.25 55.37
CA SER A 6 39.81 -16.26 54.42
C SER A 6 40.02 -16.85 53.02
N TYR A 7 40.45 -18.11 52.93
CA TYR A 7 40.60 -18.82 51.66
C TYR A 7 39.25 -19.10 50.98
N THR A 8 38.25 -19.57 51.73
CA THR A 8 36.91 -19.81 51.18
C THR A 8 36.23 -18.53 50.72
N LEU A 9 36.34 -17.42 51.47
CA LEU A 9 35.80 -16.11 51.06
C LEU A 9 36.47 -15.57 49.79
N ARG A 10 37.80 -15.67 49.67
CA ARG A 10 38.52 -15.28 48.43
C ARG A 10 38.10 -16.13 47.24
N GLY A 11 37.91 -17.44 47.44
CA GLY A 11 37.41 -18.34 46.40
C GLY A 11 35.99 -17.99 45.95
N GLN A 12 35.09 -17.67 46.88
CA GLN A 12 33.73 -17.24 46.57
C GLN A 12 33.69 -15.89 45.84
N LEU A 13 34.50 -14.91 46.28
CA LEU A 13 34.62 -13.61 45.61
C LEU A 13 35.14 -13.74 44.18
N THR A 14 36.13 -14.60 43.95
CA THR A 14 36.69 -14.84 42.61
C THR A 14 35.65 -15.48 41.68
N ARG A 15 34.86 -16.43 42.19
CA ARG A 15 33.75 -17.03 41.43
C ARG A 15 32.68 -15.99 41.10
N LEU A 16 32.29 -15.16 42.07
CA LEU A 16 31.32 -14.09 41.84
C LEU A 16 31.81 -13.09 40.79
N ASP A 17 33.06 -12.62 40.88
CA ASP A 17 33.64 -11.71 39.88
C ASP A 17 33.65 -12.34 38.47
N THR A 18 34.02 -13.62 38.38
CA THR A 18 34.00 -14.36 37.11
C THR A 18 32.59 -14.47 36.54
N THR A 19 31.61 -14.88 37.35
CA THR A 19 30.21 -14.99 36.94
C THR A 19 29.67 -13.62 36.51
N THR A 20 29.92 -12.56 37.28
CA THR A 20 29.47 -11.20 36.94
C THR A 20 30.03 -10.73 35.61
N ARG A 21 31.33 -10.95 35.35
CA ARG A 21 31.95 -10.57 34.08
C ARG A 21 31.37 -11.33 32.89
N ILE A 22 31.12 -12.63 33.04
CA ILE A 22 30.51 -13.45 31.98
C ILE A 22 29.08 -12.97 31.72
N THR A 23 28.28 -12.78 32.77
CA THR A 23 26.90 -12.29 32.63
C THR A 23 26.84 -10.94 31.92
N LEU A 24 27.71 -9.99 32.30
CA LEU A 24 27.79 -8.70 31.62
C LEU A 24 28.21 -8.82 30.16
N ALA A 25 29.16 -9.70 29.86
CA ALA A 25 29.61 -9.92 28.50
C ALA A 25 28.46 -10.46 27.62
N VAL A 26 27.69 -11.42 28.14
CA VAL A 26 26.52 -11.97 27.46
C VAL A 26 25.44 -10.90 27.24
N LEU A 27 25.12 -10.10 28.27
CA LEU A 27 24.13 -9.03 28.15
C LEU A 27 24.56 -7.94 27.17
N ALA A 28 25.82 -7.54 27.20
CA ALA A 28 26.37 -6.54 26.28
C ALA A 28 26.41 -7.05 24.84
N LEU A 29 26.71 -8.34 24.64
CA LEU A 29 26.67 -8.99 23.33
C LEU A 29 25.24 -9.06 22.79
N ALA A 30 24.28 -9.48 23.61
CA ALA A 30 22.87 -9.51 23.22
C ALA A 30 22.37 -8.11 22.81
N SER A 31 22.71 -7.07 23.59
CA SER A 31 22.40 -5.68 23.22
C SER A 31 23.09 -5.24 21.93
N GLY A 32 24.33 -5.68 21.68
CA GLY A 32 25.05 -5.44 20.43
C GLY A 32 24.37 -6.04 19.21
N VAL A 33 23.87 -7.27 19.32
CA VAL A 33 23.14 -7.92 18.22
C VAL A 33 21.90 -7.13 17.82
N TYR A 34 21.08 -6.69 18.78
CA TYR A 34 19.92 -5.85 18.48
C TYR A 34 20.31 -4.46 17.95
N THR A 35 21.40 -3.89 18.44
CA THR A 35 21.97 -2.64 17.91
C THR A 35 22.39 -2.80 16.45
N TYR A 36 23.04 -3.91 16.09
CA TYR A 36 23.43 -4.21 14.71
C TYR A 36 22.23 -4.28 13.79
N LEU A 37 21.17 -4.99 14.21
CA LEU A 37 19.94 -5.11 13.43
C LEU A 37 19.29 -3.74 13.19
N GLY A 38 19.10 -2.95 14.26
CA GLY A 38 18.49 -1.62 14.13
C GLY A 38 19.32 -0.62 13.33
N VAL A 39 20.64 -0.57 13.52
CA VAL A 39 21.50 0.35 12.77
C VAL A 39 21.61 -0.05 11.30
N ARG A 40 21.64 -1.34 11.00
CA ARG A 40 21.66 -1.85 9.62
C ARG A 40 20.45 -1.37 8.81
N GLU A 41 19.28 -1.28 9.44
CA GLU A 41 18.08 -0.78 8.77
C GLU A 41 18.05 0.74 8.59
N LEU A 42 18.77 1.49 9.42
CA LEU A 42 18.81 2.95 9.37
C LEU A 42 19.90 3.52 8.45
N LEU A 43 20.91 2.72 8.12
CA LEU A 43 22.02 3.16 7.28
C LEU A 43 21.68 2.98 5.80
N ASP A 44 21.74 4.09 5.07
CA ASP A 44 21.67 4.08 3.61
C ASP A 44 23.05 3.90 2.98
N GLY A 45 23.14 3.06 1.94
CA GLY A 45 24.36 2.89 1.15
C GLY A 45 24.51 1.49 0.55
N THR A 46 25.71 1.18 0.08
CA THR A 46 26.04 -0.16 -0.42
C THR A 46 25.94 -1.21 0.70
N ALA A 47 25.69 -2.47 0.33
CA ALA A 47 25.64 -3.58 1.29
C ALA A 47 26.90 -3.64 2.19
N THR A 48 28.07 -3.34 1.62
CA THR A 48 29.34 -3.31 2.35
C THR A 48 29.43 -2.16 3.36
N THR A 49 29.02 -0.95 2.98
CA THR A 49 29.08 0.22 3.88
C THR A 49 28.11 0.06 5.05
N VAL A 50 26.90 -0.44 4.78
CA VAL A 50 25.90 -0.72 5.81
C VAL A 50 26.39 -1.82 6.75
N PHE A 51 26.92 -2.92 6.21
CA PHE A 51 27.46 -4.02 7.01
C PHE A 51 28.59 -3.59 7.93
N LEU A 52 29.60 -2.89 7.39
CA LEU A 52 30.74 -2.42 8.18
C LEU A 52 30.32 -1.37 9.21
N GLY A 53 29.47 -0.42 8.83
CA GLY A 53 28.94 0.61 9.73
C GLY A 53 28.18 -0.01 10.91
N ALA A 54 27.29 -0.96 10.65
CA ALA A 54 26.53 -1.65 11.68
C ALA A 54 27.42 -2.48 12.62
N ILE A 55 28.48 -3.13 12.11
CA ILE A 55 29.45 -3.87 12.96
C ILE A 55 30.24 -2.93 13.86
N VAL A 56 30.77 -1.84 13.29
CA VAL A 56 31.56 -0.87 14.07
C VAL A 56 30.70 -0.26 15.17
N TYR A 57 29.47 0.14 14.85
CA TYR A 57 28.57 0.74 15.83
C TYR A 57 28.14 -0.26 16.91
N SER A 58 27.71 -1.47 16.53
CA SER A 58 27.27 -2.49 17.49
C SER A 58 28.39 -2.95 18.42
N SER A 59 29.62 -3.13 17.90
CA SER A 59 30.79 -3.47 18.71
C SER A 59 31.16 -2.34 19.68
N ALA A 60 31.12 -1.08 19.23
CA ALA A 60 31.35 0.09 20.09
C ALA A 60 30.34 0.16 21.23
N VAL A 61 29.05 -0.04 20.94
CA VAL A 61 27.97 -0.04 21.94
C VAL A 61 28.11 -1.20 22.93
N SER A 62 28.38 -2.42 22.45
CA SER A 62 28.62 -3.57 23.34
C SER A 62 29.79 -3.33 24.28
N VAL A 63 30.92 -2.82 23.78
CA VAL A 63 32.09 -2.50 24.60
C VAL A 63 31.75 -1.39 25.61
N ALA A 64 31.02 -0.35 25.19
CA ALA A 64 30.61 0.74 26.07
C ALA A 64 29.69 0.28 27.21
N ILE A 65 28.68 -0.55 26.92
CA ILE A 65 27.77 -1.12 27.93
C ILE A 65 28.54 -2.01 28.89
N TYR A 66 29.39 -2.90 28.36
CA TYR A 66 30.21 -3.79 29.18
C TYR A 66 31.14 -3.00 30.11
N ALA A 67 31.85 -2.01 29.57
CA ALA A 67 32.77 -1.16 30.31
C ALA A 67 32.03 -0.32 31.36
N PHE A 68 30.89 0.27 31.01
CA PHE A 68 30.05 1.07 31.92
C PHE A 68 29.67 0.26 33.16
N TRP A 69 29.07 -0.92 32.99
CA TRP A 69 28.64 -1.75 34.11
C TRP A 69 29.81 -2.36 34.89
N SER A 70 30.84 -2.82 34.20
CA SER A 70 32.04 -3.39 34.84
C SER A 70 32.75 -2.35 35.70
N TYR A 71 32.88 -1.12 35.20
CA TYR A 71 33.52 -0.04 35.92
C TYR A 71 32.70 0.39 37.15
N LEU A 72 31.39 0.59 37.01
CA LEU A 72 30.54 1.03 38.12
C LEU A 72 30.44 -0.02 39.24
N MET A 73 30.32 -1.29 38.90
CA MET A 73 30.30 -2.37 39.91
C MET A 73 31.65 -2.51 40.63
N ARG A 74 32.76 -2.27 39.94
CA ARG A 74 34.10 -2.27 40.55
C ARG A 74 34.34 -1.04 41.44
N PHE A 75 33.74 0.10 41.09
CA PHE A 75 33.88 1.34 41.85
C PHE A 75 33.02 1.34 43.13
N MET A 76 31.83 0.72 43.09
CA MET A 76 30.87 0.64 44.19
C MET A 76 31.47 0.26 45.56
N PRO A 77 32.30 -0.81 45.72
CA PRO A 77 32.88 -1.15 47.02
C PRO A 77 33.86 -0.12 47.58
N HIS A 78 34.43 0.75 46.73
CA HIS A 78 35.38 1.78 47.14
C HIS A 78 34.68 3.03 47.69
N VAL A 79 33.39 3.22 47.39
CA VAL A 79 32.61 4.36 47.86
C VAL A 79 32.10 4.07 49.28
N ARG A 80 32.70 4.72 50.27
CA ARG A 80 32.38 4.52 51.70
C ARG A 80 31.37 5.53 52.25
N GLN A 81 31.27 6.72 51.65
CA GLN A 81 30.36 7.77 52.11
C GLN A 81 28.91 7.53 51.62
N PRO A 82 27.89 7.65 52.49
CA PRO A 82 26.49 7.39 52.12
C PRO A 82 25.93 8.39 51.11
N GLY A 83 26.40 9.64 51.11
CA GLY A 83 26.04 10.64 50.08
C GLY A 83 26.54 10.24 48.69
N SER A 84 27.82 9.89 48.58
CA SER A 84 28.43 9.44 47.33
C SER A 84 27.84 8.14 46.80
N ARG A 85 27.42 7.21 47.67
CA ARG A 85 26.70 6.00 47.27
C ARG A 85 25.36 6.30 46.62
N ARG A 86 24.58 7.25 47.17
CA ARG A 86 23.33 7.71 46.54
C ARG A 86 23.59 8.28 45.16
N MET A 87 24.61 9.12 45.02
CA MET A 87 24.98 9.70 43.73
C MET A 87 25.42 8.65 42.71
N LEU A 88 26.13 7.60 43.15
CA LEU A 88 26.49 6.45 42.31
C LEU A 88 25.25 5.71 41.80
N TYR A 89 24.26 5.43 42.66
CA TYR A 89 23.01 4.79 42.23
C TYR A 89 22.20 5.67 41.26
N VAL A 90 22.19 6.99 41.46
CA VAL A 90 21.58 7.92 40.51
C VAL A 90 22.30 7.88 39.16
N ALA A 91 23.64 7.88 39.14
CA ALA A 91 24.42 7.77 37.92
C ALA A 91 24.19 6.42 37.20
N MET A 92 24.10 5.32 37.95
CA MET A 92 23.75 3.99 37.42
C MET A 92 22.35 4.00 36.79
N GLY A 93 21.37 4.61 37.46
CA GLY A 93 20.00 4.76 36.96
C GLY A 93 19.93 5.60 35.69
N LEU A 94 20.63 6.74 35.65
CA LEU A 94 20.71 7.59 34.46
C LEU A 94 21.37 6.88 33.28
N GLY A 95 22.47 6.17 33.50
CA GLY A 95 23.11 5.40 32.44
C GLY A 95 22.25 4.23 31.95
N ALA A 96 21.53 3.55 32.85
CA ALA A 96 20.56 2.53 32.45
C ALA A 96 19.41 3.13 31.60
N ALA A 97 18.87 4.29 32.01
CA ALA A 97 17.84 4.99 31.25
C ALA A 97 18.35 5.42 29.86
N MET A 98 19.59 5.90 29.77
CA MET A 98 20.22 6.28 28.49
C MET A 98 20.41 5.07 27.56
N ILE A 99 20.88 3.93 28.09
CA ILE A 99 21.02 2.69 27.33
C ILE A 99 19.65 2.22 26.82
N ILE A 100 18.63 2.23 27.68
CA ILE A 100 17.27 1.87 27.30
C ILE A 100 16.75 2.81 26.21
N ALA A 101 16.90 4.12 26.37
CA ALA A 101 16.41 5.10 25.40
C ALA A 101 17.05 4.92 24.01
N MET A 102 18.37 4.74 23.95
CA MET A 102 19.09 4.51 22.70
C MET A 102 18.69 3.16 22.06
N SER A 103 18.53 2.10 22.87
CA SER A 103 18.14 0.79 22.38
C SER A 103 16.68 0.72 21.92
N SER A 104 15.77 1.49 22.54
CA SER A 104 14.34 1.48 22.22
C SER A 104 14.06 1.96 20.80
N TRP A 105 14.68 3.07 20.37
CA TRP A 105 14.48 3.57 19.01
C TRP A 105 15.02 2.59 17.96
N LEU A 106 16.22 2.04 18.16
CA LEU A 106 16.85 1.10 17.23
C LEU A 106 16.05 -0.21 17.10
N ASN A 107 15.58 -0.76 18.22
CA ASN A 107 14.77 -1.97 18.23
C ASN A 107 13.36 -1.74 17.65
N ALA A 108 12.76 -0.58 17.95
CA ALA A 108 11.48 -0.19 17.37
C ALA A 108 11.59 0.02 15.85
N ALA A 109 12.65 0.69 15.37
CA ALA A 109 12.87 0.86 13.93
C ALA A 109 12.99 -0.49 13.23
N ALA A 110 13.78 -1.42 13.80
CA ALA A 110 13.98 -2.76 13.24
C ALA A 110 12.68 -3.55 13.07
N LEU A 111 11.89 -3.63 14.13
CA LEU A 111 10.67 -4.45 14.16
C LEU A 111 9.48 -3.75 13.52
N ALA A 112 9.29 -2.46 13.81
CA ALA A 112 8.14 -1.71 13.33
C ALA A 112 8.27 -1.33 11.86
N GLY A 113 9.48 -1.06 11.35
CA GLY A 113 9.69 -0.74 9.94
C GLY A 113 9.24 -1.86 9.01
N THR A 114 9.71 -3.08 9.27
CA THR A 114 9.35 -4.28 8.50
C THR A 114 7.85 -4.59 8.60
N ALA A 115 7.29 -4.59 9.80
CA ALA A 115 5.86 -4.86 10.01
C ALA A 115 4.95 -3.78 9.39
N ALA A 116 5.35 -2.51 9.46
CA ALA A 116 4.62 -1.42 8.82
C ALA A 116 4.63 -1.55 7.30
N LEU A 117 5.75 -1.98 6.71
CA LEU A 117 5.84 -2.22 5.28
C LEU A 117 4.94 -3.38 4.85
N GLU A 118 4.93 -4.50 5.59
CA GLU A 118 4.04 -5.63 5.31
C GLU A 118 2.56 -5.24 5.38
N GLN A 119 2.18 -4.49 6.41
CA GLN A 119 0.81 -3.95 6.55
C GLN A 119 0.47 -3.00 5.40
N HIS A 120 1.41 -2.12 5.02
CA HIS A 120 1.20 -1.20 3.90
C HIS A 120 0.97 -1.95 2.59
N LEU A 121 1.80 -2.95 2.27
CA LEU A 121 1.63 -3.76 1.06
C LEU A 121 0.29 -4.52 1.07
N ALA A 122 -0.15 -5.04 2.22
CA ALA A 122 -1.45 -5.69 2.36
C ALA A 122 -2.61 -4.73 2.09
N VAL A 123 -2.63 -3.57 2.75
CA VAL A 123 -3.67 -2.54 2.57
C VAL A 123 -3.68 -2.02 1.14
N THR A 124 -2.51 -1.72 0.57
CA THR A 124 -2.42 -1.26 -0.82
C THR A 124 -2.92 -2.33 -1.80
N THR A 125 -2.73 -3.61 -1.52
CA THR A 125 -3.28 -4.70 -2.36
C THR A 125 -4.81 -4.67 -2.34
N GLU A 126 -5.42 -4.48 -1.17
CA GLU A 126 -6.87 -4.33 -1.02
C GLU A 126 -7.40 -3.10 -1.75
N GLU A 127 -6.68 -1.98 -1.69
CA GLU A 127 -7.02 -0.77 -2.45
C GLU A 127 -7.00 -0.99 -3.97
N TYR A 128 -5.96 -1.68 -4.48
CA TYR A 128 -5.89 -2.04 -5.89
C TYR A 128 -7.01 -3.00 -6.31
N GLN A 129 -7.37 -3.96 -5.45
CA GLN A 129 -8.52 -4.82 -5.68
C GLN A 129 -9.82 -4.02 -5.80
N GLY A 130 -10.03 -3.07 -4.88
CA GLY A 130 -11.19 -2.18 -4.90
C GLY A 130 -11.27 -1.39 -6.20
N LYS A 131 -10.16 -0.74 -6.62
CA LYS A 131 -10.10 0.04 -7.86
C LYS A 131 -10.32 -0.80 -9.11
N LEU A 132 -9.78 -2.01 -9.16
CA LEU A 132 -9.99 -2.93 -10.29
C LEU A 132 -11.46 -3.35 -10.39
N ASN A 133 -12.07 -3.71 -9.25
CA ASN A 133 -13.49 -4.07 -9.21
C ASN A 133 -14.39 -2.89 -9.58
N GLU A 134 -14.13 -1.70 -9.05
CA GLU A 134 -14.88 -0.48 -9.39
C GLU A 134 -14.80 -0.16 -10.90
N ALA A 135 -13.60 -0.24 -11.48
CA ALA A 135 -13.42 -0.03 -12.92
C ALA A 135 -14.18 -1.09 -13.75
N HIS A 136 -14.21 -2.34 -13.30
CA HIS A 136 -14.96 -3.41 -13.95
C HIS A 136 -16.47 -3.24 -13.83
N GLU A 137 -16.98 -2.92 -12.64
CA GLU A 137 -18.41 -2.66 -12.39
C GLU A 137 -18.91 -1.49 -13.25
N ASN A 138 -18.14 -0.42 -13.35
CA ASN A 138 -18.46 0.71 -14.23
C ASN A 138 -18.53 0.30 -15.71
N ALA A 139 -17.63 -0.58 -16.17
CA ALA A 139 -17.67 -1.10 -17.53
C ALA A 139 -18.90 -2.01 -17.76
N LEU A 140 -19.24 -2.88 -16.80
CA LEU A 140 -20.43 -3.73 -16.86
C LEU A 140 -21.72 -2.90 -16.84
N ALA A 141 -21.78 -1.83 -16.06
CA ALA A 141 -22.92 -0.92 -16.02
C ALA A 141 -23.19 -0.26 -17.38
N ALA A 142 -22.15 0.09 -18.14
CA ALA A 142 -22.34 0.57 -19.52
C ALA A 142 -22.88 -0.54 -20.45
N GLN A 143 -22.43 -1.78 -20.26
CA GLN A 143 -22.86 -2.92 -21.07
C GLN A 143 -24.30 -3.37 -20.76
N SER A 144 -24.80 -3.14 -19.55
CA SER A 144 -26.17 -3.47 -19.16
C SER A 144 -27.20 -2.56 -19.81
N LEU A 145 -26.80 -1.37 -20.27
CA LEU A 145 -27.64 -0.45 -21.04
C LEU A 145 -27.84 -0.87 -22.50
N LEU A 146 -27.08 -1.87 -22.98
CA LEU A 146 -27.13 -2.31 -24.38
C LEU A 146 -28.55 -2.67 -24.87
N PRO A 147 -29.38 -3.45 -24.12
CA PRO A 147 -30.74 -3.77 -24.55
C PRO A 147 -31.64 -2.53 -24.66
N ASP A 148 -31.46 -1.57 -23.75
CA ASP A 148 -32.24 -0.32 -23.75
C ASP A 148 -31.84 0.58 -24.92
N ILE A 149 -30.54 0.67 -25.23
CA ILE A 149 -30.01 1.38 -26.40
C ILE A 149 -30.55 0.76 -27.70
N GLN A 150 -30.58 -0.57 -27.78
CA GLN A 150 -31.16 -1.30 -28.92
C GLN A 150 -32.65 -0.97 -29.09
N LEU A 151 -33.41 -1.02 -28.00
CA LEU A 151 -34.84 -0.71 -28.02
C LEU A 151 -35.11 0.74 -28.40
N ALA A 152 -34.31 1.68 -27.88
CA ALA A 152 -34.40 3.10 -28.22
C ALA A 152 -34.08 3.35 -29.69
N SER A 153 -33.00 2.76 -30.23
CA SER A 153 -32.66 2.88 -31.65
C SER A 153 -33.80 2.39 -32.55
N GLN A 154 -34.37 1.22 -32.26
CA GLN A 154 -35.50 0.68 -33.01
C GLN A 154 -36.77 1.54 -32.91
N ARG A 155 -37.01 2.20 -31.77
CA ARG A 155 -38.12 3.15 -31.61
C ARG A 155 -37.90 4.39 -32.46
N PHE A 156 -36.71 5.00 -32.44
CA PHE A 156 -36.39 6.16 -33.27
C PHE A 156 -36.46 5.85 -34.77
N ALA A 157 -35.98 4.67 -35.19
CA ALA A 157 -36.10 4.23 -36.58
C ALA A 157 -37.57 4.15 -37.03
N ARG A 158 -38.43 3.49 -36.24
CA ARG A 158 -39.86 3.38 -36.52
C ARG A 158 -40.58 4.73 -36.52
N LEU A 159 -40.28 5.59 -35.54
CA LEU A 159 -40.83 6.95 -35.49
C LEU A 159 -40.44 7.75 -36.72
N SER A 160 -39.19 7.63 -37.20
CA SER A 160 -38.75 8.32 -38.42
C SER A 160 -39.51 7.87 -39.67
N GLU A 161 -39.84 6.58 -39.75
CA GLU A 161 -40.57 6.00 -40.88
C GLU A 161 -42.06 6.38 -40.85
N GLN A 162 -42.67 6.37 -39.67
CA GLN A 162 -44.04 6.83 -39.46
C GLN A 162 -44.18 8.33 -39.74
N GLU A 163 -43.21 9.13 -39.31
CA GLU A 163 -43.20 10.57 -39.58
C GLU A 163 -43.09 10.85 -41.08
N ALA A 164 -42.19 10.15 -41.78
CA ALA A 164 -42.03 10.31 -43.22
C ALA A 164 -43.30 9.95 -44.01
N ARG A 165 -44.06 8.94 -43.57
CA ARG A 165 -45.24 8.42 -44.28
C ARG A 165 -46.51 9.21 -43.97
N SER A 166 -46.73 9.57 -42.71
CA SER A 166 -48.02 10.10 -42.24
C SER A 166 -47.94 11.42 -41.48
N GLY A 167 -46.74 11.94 -41.19
CA GLY A 167 -46.60 13.19 -40.42
C GLY A 167 -47.20 13.11 -39.02
N VAL A 168 -47.00 12.00 -38.32
CA VAL A 168 -47.65 11.72 -37.02
C VAL A 168 -47.28 12.72 -35.92
N LEU A 169 -46.10 13.32 -35.99
CA LEU A 169 -45.55 14.27 -35.02
C LEU A 169 -45.71 15.72 -35.48
N THR A 170 -45.56 16.00 -36.78
CA THR A 170 -45.63 17.37 -37.33
C THR A 170 -46.94 17.72 -38.03
N GLY A 171 -47.84 16.75 -38.22
CA GLY A 171 -49.10 16.93 -38.97
C GLY A 171 -48.92 17.00 -40.49
N THR A 172 -47.69 16.95 -41.01
CA THR A 172 -47.39 17.02 -42.45
C THR A 172 -46.49 15.85 -42.86
N SER A 173 -46.85 15.14 -43.93
CA SER A 173 -46.07 14.01 -44.43
C SER A 173 -44.89 14.48 -45.29
N GLY A 174 -43.74 13.82 -45.18
CA GLY A 174 -42.55 14.14 -45.98
C GLY A 174 -41.23 13.95 -45.24
N SER A 175 -40.11 14.08 -45.96
CA SER A 175 -38.75 13.94 -45.41
C SER A 175 -38.27 15.24 -44.73
N GLY A 176 -39.07 15.77 -43.81
CA GLY A 176 -38.74 16.98 -43.06
C GLY A 176 -37.55 16.83 -42.11
N THR A 177 -37.16 17.94 -41.48
CA THR A 177 -36.06 18.01 -40.50
C THR A 177 -36.23 17.05 -39.33
N VAL A 178 -37.46 16.80 -38.88
CA VAL A 178 -37.76 15.83 -37.80
C VAL A 178 -37.40 14.40 -38.21
N VAL A 179 -37.72 13.99 -39.44
CA VAL A 179 -37.35 12.66 -39.97
C VAL A 179 -35.83 12.49 -40.00
N GLN A 180 -35.11 13.53 -40.46
CA GLN A 180 -33.64 13.53 -40.50
C GLN A 180 -33.04 13.40 -39.10
N LEU A 181 -33.57 14.15 -38.13
CA LEU A 181 -33.14 14.07 -36.74
C LEU A 181 -33.38 12.67 -36.15
N LEU A 182 -34.58 12.11 -36.30
CA LEU A 182 -34.91 10.77 -35.79
C LEU A 182 -34.02 9.68 -36.40
N ARG A 183 -33.69 9.78 -37.70
CA ARG A 183 -32.73 8.88 -38.37
C ARG A 183 -31.31 9.06 -37.83
N GLN A 184 -30.87 10.30 -37.64
CA GLN A 184 -29.56 10.59 -37.05
C GLN A 184 -29.44 9.97 -35.65
N MET A 185 -30.47 10.12 -34.81
CA MET A 185 -30.51 9.53 -33.48
C MET A 185 -30.44 8.00 -33.50
N SER A 186 -31.22 7.35 -34.36
CA SER A 186 -31.15 5.89 -34.53
C SER A 186 -29.75 5.43 -34.95
N ASN A 187 -29.14 6.11 -35.93
CA ASN A 187 -27.78 5.80 -36.39
C ASN A 187 -26.73 5.99 -35.30
N GLN A 188 -26.82 7.06 -34.51
CA GLN A 188 -25.92 7.31 -33.37
C GLN A 188 -26.03 6.20 -32.31
N LEU A 189 -27.26 5.80 -31.94
CA LEU A 189 -27.48 4.71 -30.99
C LEU A 189 -27.01 3.35 -31.53
N THR A 190 -27.15 3.10 -32.84
CA THR A 190 -26.62 1.89 -33.49
C THR A 190 -25.08 1.88 -33.52
N GLY A 191 -24.44 3.04 -33.72
CA GLY A 191 -22.99 3.17 -33.57
C GLY A 191 -22.52 2.83 -32.16
N LEU A 192 -23.18 3.41 -31.15
CA LEU A 192 -22.90 3.16 -29.74
C LEU A 192 -23.09 1.67 -29.37
N GLN A 193 -24.11 1.01 -29.93
CA GLN A 193 -24.32 -0.43 -29.77
C GLN A 193 -23.10 -1.24 -30.26
N GLY A 194 -22.54 -0.85 -31.41
CA GLY A 194 -21.35 -1.49 -31.99
C GLY A 194 -20.13 -1.35 -31.07
N GLU A 195 -19.89 -0.14 -30.57
CA GLU A 195 -18.78 0.17 -29.64
C GLU A 195 -18.90 -0.62 -28.33
N ILE A 196 -20.08 -0.65 -27.72
CA ILE A 196 -20.33 -1.41 -26.49
C ILE A 196 -20.08 -2.91 -26.70
N THR A 197 -20.50 -3.44 -27.86
CA THR A 197 -20.32 -4.87 -28.16
C THR A 197 -18.85 -5.22 -28.37
N ALA A 198 -18.09 -4.35 -29.05
CA ALA A 198 -16.66 -4.53 -29.27
C ALA A 198 -15.86 -4.49 -27.95
N SER A 199 -16.19 -3.56 -27.06
CA SER A 199 -15.53 -3.35 -25.76
C SER A 199 -15.68 -4.54 -24.78
N ARG A 200 -16.67 -5.44 -24.98
CA ARG A 200 -16.94 -6.55 -24.03
C ARG A 200 -15.76 -7.50 -23.83
N GLU A 201 -15.11 -7.92 -24.92
CA GLU A 201 -14.01 -8.88 -24.83
C GLU A 201 -12.75 -8.23 -24.26
N ASP A 202 -12.50 -6.97 -24.60
CA ASP A 202 -11.38 -6.19 -24.07
C ASP A 202 -11.54 -5.99 -22.55
N VAL A 203 -12.73 -5.60 -22.07
CA VAL A 203 -13.04 -5.46 -20.64
C VAL A 203 -12.81 -6.76 -19.88
N LYS A 204 -13.24 -7.89 -20.45
CA LYS A 204 -13.06 -9.23 -19.85
C LYS A 204 -11.58 -9.61 -19.76
N THR A 205 -10.83 -9.36 -20.83
CA THR A 205 -9.38 -9.65 -20.90
C THR A 205 -8.61 -8.80 -19.89
N LEU A 206 -8.82 -7.48 -19.89
CA LEU A 206 -8.16 -6.56 -18.97
C LEU A 206 -8.45 -6.88 -17.50
N PHE A 207 -9.70 -7.25 -17.18
CA PHE A 207 -10.05 -7.65 -15.81
C PHE A 207 -9.39 -8.97 -15.41
N GLY A 208 -9.31 -9.94 -16.33
CA GLY A 208 -8.60 -11.21 -16.12
C GLY A 208 -7.12 -10.99 -15.83
N GLU A 209 -6.43 -10.23 -16.68
CA GLU A 209 -5.02 -9.87 -16.49
C GLU A 209 -4.81 -9.11 -15.18
N GLY A 210 -5.72 -8.18 -14.84
CA GLY A 210 -5.68 -7.47 -13.56
C GLY A 210 -5.78 -8.40 -12.36
N GLY A 211 -6.63 -9.43 -12.45
CA GLY A 211 -6.79 -10.47 -11.44
C GLY A 211 -5.52 -11.31 -11.25
N GLU A 212 -4.81 -11.64 -12.32
CA GLU A 212 -3.52 -12.35 -12.26
C GLU A 212 -2.45 -11.51 -11.55
N ARG A 213 -2.34 -10.21 -11.89
CA ARG A 213 -1.43 -9.28 -11.20
C ARG A 213 -1.74 -9.17 -9.72
N LEU A 214 -3.02 -9.05 -9.37
CA LEU A 214 -3.46 -8.98 -7.99
C LEU A 214 -3.14 -10.27 -7.21
N SER A 215 -3.26 -11.42 -7.85
CA SER A 215 -2.85 -12.72 -7.27
C SER A 215 -1.35 -12.73 -6.98
N ALA A 216 -0.52 -12.29 -7.93
CA ALA A 216 0.92 -12.17 -7.74
C ALA A 216 1.29 -11.20 -6.59
N MET A 217 0.58 -10.07 -6.49
CA MET A 217 0.76 -9.12 -5.38
C MET A 217 0.45 -9.77 -4.02
N ARG A 218 -0.67 -10.50 -3.89
CA ARG A 218 -1.00 -11.24 -2.66
C ARG A 218 0.04 -12.30 -2.31
N GLN A 219 0.59 -12.98 -3.32
CA GLN A 219 1.67 -13.93 -3.11
C GLN A 219 2.94 -13.24 -2.59
N LEU A 220 3.28 -12.07 -3.14
CA LEU A 220 4.41 -11.26 -2.65
C LEU A 220 4.19 -10.81 -1.21
N VAL A 221 2.97 -10.40 -0.83
CA VAL A 221 2.61 -9.99 0.54
C VAL A 221 2.66 -11.16 1.54
N SER A 222 2.34 -12.38 1.12
CA SER A 222 2.32 -13.56 2.01
C SER A 222 3.60 -14.40 2.00
N SER A 223 4.48 -14.19 1.02
CA SER A 223 5.75 -14.93 0.89
C SER A 223 6.71 -14.67 2.06
N GLN A 224 7.54 -15.65 2.39
CA GLN A 224 8.62 -15.49 3.38
C GLN A 224 9.89 -14.99 2.70
N GLY A 225 10.68 -14.18 3.39
CA GLY A 225 11.97 -13.67 2.90
C GLY A 225 12.17 -12.17 3.14
N PRO A 226 13.28 -11.59 2.67
CA PRO A 226 13.58 -10.17 2.84
C PRO A 226 12.47 -9.29 2.27
N ILE A 227 11.89 -8.44 3.11
CA ILE A 227 10.75 -7.58 2.72
C ILE A 227 11.13 -6.57 1.62
N ALA A 228 12.39 -6.11 1.60
CA ALA A 228 12.87 -5.14 0.62
C ALA A 228 12.82 -5.67 -0.82
N ASP A 229 13.27 -6.90 -1.05
CA ASP A 229 13.25 -7.52 -2.38
C ASP A 229 11.80 -7.76 -2.84
N ARG A 230 10.94 -8.20 -1.91
CA ARG A 230 9.51 -8.41 -2.14
C ARG A 230 8.80 -7.09 -2.47
N ALA A 231 9.13 -6.01 -1.77
CA ALA A 231 8.57 -4.67 -2.01
C ALA A 231 8.95 -4.13 -3.39
N ASN A 232 10.17 -4.38 -3.86
CA ASN A 232 10.58 -4.01 -5.21
C ASN A 232 9.79 -4.78 -6.28
N ALA A 233 9.69 -6.11 -6.15
CA ALA A 233 8.87 -6.93 -7.05
C ALA A 233 7.37 -6.54 -7.00
N TYR A 234 6.88 -6.14 -5.83
CA TYR A 234 5.52 -5.65 -5.64
C TYR A 234 5.29 -4.34 -6.39
N ALA A 235 6.25 -3.41 -6.34
CA ALA A 235 6.15 -2.14 -7.06
C ALA A 235 6.01 -2.35 -8.58
N GLU A 236 6.72 -3.34 -9.15
CA GLU A 236 6.56 -3.70 -10.57
C GLU A 236 5.13 -4.17 -10.88
N GLN A 237 4.56 -5.04 -10.04
CA GLN A 237 3.17 -5.48 -10.22
C GLN A 237 2.17 -4.34 -10.03
N ALA A 238 2.41 -3.45 -9.07
CA ALA A 238 1.54 -2.30 -8.80
C ALA A 238 1.48 -1.32 -9.98
N VAL A 239 2.63 -1.05 -10.63
CA VAL A 239 2.68 -0.23 -11.86
C VAL A 239 1.93 -0.91 -13.00
N ALA A 240 2.17 -2.21 -13.22
CA ALA A 240 1.48 -2.97 -14.27
C ALA A 240 -0.04 -2.98 -14.05
N LEU A 241 -0.49 -3.25 -12.82
CA LEU A 241 -1.90 -3.27 -12.45
C LEU A 241 -2.54 -1.88 -12.59
N SER A 242 -1.83 -0.81 -12.21
CA SER A 242 -2.32 0.55 -12.44
C SER A 242 -2.56 0.83 -13.93
N GLY A 243 -1.65 0.37 -14.79
CA GLY A 243 -1.81 0.47 -16.25
C GLY A 243 -3.06 -0.27 -16.74
N LEU A 244 -3.31 -1.49 -16.25
CA LEU A 244 -4.50 -2.27 -16.60
C LEU A 244 -5.79 -1.61 -16.11
N ILE A 245 -5.81 -1.06 -14.90
CA ILE A 245 -6.97 -0.32 -14.37
C ILE A 245 -7.26 0.91 -15.23
N THR A 246 -6.23 1.66 -15.62
CA THR A 246 -6.39 2.81 -16.52
C THR A 246 -6.90 2.36 -17.90
N ALA A 247 -6.35 1.29 -18.47
CA ALA A 247 -6.82 0.76 -19.75
C ALA A 247 -8.29 0.30 -19.66
N LEU A 248 -8.69 -0.33 -18.56
CA LEU A 248 -10.07 -0.75 -18.30
C LEU A 248 -11.02 0.45 -18.20
N GLN A 249 -10.60 1.52 -17.51
CA GLN A 249 -11.38 2.76 -17.42
C GLN A 249 -11.51 3.48 -18.78
N GLN A 250 -10.48 3.43 -19.62
CA GLN A 250 -10.51 4.02 -20.97
C GLN A 250 -11.34 3.20 -21.96
N THR A 251 -11.31 1.88 -21.82
CA THR A 251 -12.10 0.94 -22.65
C THR A 251 -13.58 0.95 -22.26
N SER A 252 -13.90 1.42 -21.05
CA SER A 252 -15.27 1.63 -20.63
C SER A 252 -15.97 2.65 -21.54
N VAL A 253 -17.07 2.22 -22.16
CA VAL A 253 -17.91 3.07 -23.01
C VAL A 253 -18.78 4.00 -22.15
N ALA A 254 -18.74 3.90 -20.81
CA ALA A 254 -19.55 4.70 -19.89
C ALA A 254 -19.49 6.22 -20.14
N PRO A 255 -18.31 6.84 -20.35
CA PRO A 255 -18.23 8.27 -20.68
C PRO A 255 -18.91 8.61 -22.02
N THR A 256 -18.79 7.73 -23.02
CA THR A 256 -19.42 7.89 -24.33
C THR A 256 -20.94 7.77 -24.23
N VAL A 257 -21.44 6.78 -23.49
CA VAL A 257 -22.89 6.62 -23.23
C VAL A 257 -23.45 7.85 -22.52
N ARG A 258 -22.74 8.36 -21.49
CA ARG A 258 -23.14 9.58 -20.78
C ARG A 258 -23.21 10.78 -21.72
N ARG A 259 -22.20 10.99 -22.57
CA ARG A 259 -22.18 12.08 -23.54
C ARG A 259 -23.33 11.96 -24.53
N ALA A 260 -23.58 10.77 -25.06
CA ALA A 260 -24.71 10.51 -25.95
C ALA A 260 -26.05 10.85 -25.27
N ALA A 261 -26.23 10.47 -24.00
CA ALA A 261 -27.43 10.80 -23.23
C ALA A 261 -27.59 12.31 -22.99
N GLU A 262 -26.51 13.04 -22.70
CA GLU A 262 -26.52 14.50 -22.54
C GLU A 262 -26.88 15.21 -23.85
N ASP A 263 -26.32 14.78 -24.98
CA ASP A 263 -26.63 15.33 -26.31
C ASP A 263 -28.08 15.04 -26.73
N LEU A 264 -28.58 13.84 -26.43
CA LEU A 264 -29.98 13.47 -26.62
C LEU A 264 -30.93 14.38 -25.82
N GLY A 265 -30.61 14.65 -24.56
CA GLY A 265 -31.40 15.52 -23.69
C GLY A 265 -31.45 16.98 -24.13
N ARG A 266 -30.37 17.50 -24.74
CA ARG A 266 -30.33 18.87 -25.28
C ARG A 266 -31.08 19.02 -26.60
N THR A 267 -31.08 17.97 -27.42
CA THR A 267 -31.68 18.00 -28.76
C THR A 267 -33.19 17.79 -28.73
N PHE A 268 -33.73 17.13 -27.69
CA PHE A 268 -35.17 16.91 -27.50
C PHE A 268 -35.89 18.09 -26.80
N ILE A 269 -35.44 19.32 -27.02
CA ILE A 269 -36.30 20.49 -26.77
C ILE A 269 -37.22 20.60 -27.99
N ALA A 270 -38.47 20.17 -27.83
CA ALA A 270 -39.47 20.17 -28.90
C ALA A 270 -39.55 21.56 -29.57
N PRO A 271 -39.61 21.64 -30.91
CA PRO A 271 -40.05 22.86 -31.59
C PRO A 271 -41.45 23.19 -31.07
N ILE A 272 -41.61 24.37 -30.49
CA ILE A 272 -42.92 24.92 -30.17
C ILE A 272 -43.65 24.98 -31.50
N ALA A 273 -44.76 24.26 -31.63
CA ALA A 273 -45.65 24.42 -32.76
C ALA A 273 -46.29 25.80 -32.65
N ASP A 274 -45.62 26.83 -33.18
CA ASP A 274 -46.26 28.11 -33.47
C ASP A 274 -47.15 27.87 -34.70
N GLY A 275 -48.32 27.28 -34.43
CA GLY A 275 -49.46 27.31 -35.32
C GLY A 275 -50.08 28.70 -35.29
N ALA A 276 -49.47 29.63 -36.02
CA ALA A 276 -50.07 30.90 -36.38
C ALA A 276 -49.85 31.11 -37.88
N ASP A 277 -50.77 30.54 -38.68
CA ASP A 277 -51.57 31.22 -39.71
C ASP A 277 -52.44 30.21 -40.48
#